data_AF-A0A0S9MUJ9-F1
#
_entry.id   AF-A0A0S9MUJ9-F1
#
_cell.length_a   1.000
_cell.length_b   1.000
_cell.length_c   1.000
_cell.angle_alpha   90.00
_cell.angle_beta   90.00
_cell.angle_gamma   90.00
#
_symmetry.space_group_name_H-M   'P 1'
#
loop_
_entity.id
_entity.type
_entity.pdbx_description
1 polymer ?
#
loop_
_entity_poly.entity_id
_entity_poly.type
_entity_poly.pdbx_seq_one_letter_code
_entity_poly.pdbx_strand_id
1 'polypeptide(L)'
;MQTAHTSFANHRNPWTGQAMTKDNKPKAPAGKPIDLNLLSICDDEMPAERAKPASKYGPLFSKMKIGQAIKCPAGSTAAKLANSLRTHADRNGIECVIKTMSDYGDGFGRVWLLAKAAPKLKRAA
;
A
#
# COMPACT_ATOMS: atom_id res chain seq x y z
N MET A 1 -25.98 -28.97 19.32
CA MET A 1 -26.43 -29.01 17.91
C MET A 1 -25.19 -28.84 17.04
N GLN A 2 -24.82 -29.85 16.26
CA GLN A 2 -23.61 -29.82 15.42
C GLN A 2 -23.92 -29.06 14.12
N THR A 3 -23.21 -27.97 13.84
CA THR A 3 -23.31 -27.27 12.55
C THR A 3 -22.44 -27.99 11.53
N ALA A 4 -23.06 -28.70 10.59
CA ALA A 4 -22.36 -29.34 9.49
C ALA A 4 -21.74 -28.27 8.57
N HIS A 5 -20.42 -28.29 8.42
CA HIS A 5 -19.71 -27.47 7.44
C HIS A 5 -19.83 -28.13 6.06
N THR A 6 -20.77 -27.67 5.23
CA THR A 6 -20.88 -28.11 3.84
C THR A 6 -19.99 -27.25 2.95
N SER A 7 -18.95 -27.85 2.36
CA SER A 7 -18.15 -27.20 1.32
C SER A 7 -18.71 -27.59 -0.04
N PHE A 8 -19.12 -26.61 -0.84
CA PHE A 8 -19.70 -26.82 -2.17
C PHE A 8 -18.59 -27.11 -3.19
N ALA A 9 -18.56 -28.32 -3.75
CA ALA A 9 -17.63 -28.67 -4.82
C ALA A 9 -17.87 -27.79 -6.07
N ASN A 10 -16.79 -27.27 -6.67
CA ASN A 10 -16.82 -26.51 -7.93
C ASN A 10 -17.71 -25.26 -7.97
N HIS A 11 -17.91 -24.57 -6.83
CA HIS A 11 -18.75 -23.36 -6.74
C HIS A 11 -20.17 -23.53 -7.30
N ARG A 12 -20.70 -24.76 -7.23
CA ARG A 12 -22.01 -25.11 -7.76
C ARG A 12 -22.87 -25.67 -6.64
N ASN A 13 -24.11 -25.21 -6.54
CA ASN A 13 -25.04 -25.70 -5.55
C ASN A 13 -25.53 -27.11 -5.95
N PRO A 14 -25.36 -28.17 -5.14
CA PRO A 14 -25.77 -29.54 -5.45
C PRO A 14 -27.28 -29.74 -5.45
N TRP A 15 -28.07 -28.86 -4.82
CA TRP A 15 -29.53 -28.98 -4.75
C TRP A 15 -30.26 -28.21 -5.84
N THR A 16 -29.67 -27.15 -6.39
CA THR A 16 -30.29 -26.31 -7.43
C THR A 16 -29.51 -26.27 -8.74
N GLY A 17 -28.30 -26.83 -8.78
CA GLY A 17 -27.42 -26.84 -9.96
C GLY A 17 -26.90 -25.46 -10.38
N GLN A 18 -27.26 -24.39 -9.67
CA GLN A 18 -26.86 -23.03 -10.01
C GLN A 18 -25.39 -22.77 -9.67
N ALA A 19 -24.72 -22.00 -10.53
CA ALA A 19 -23.39 -21.48 -10.27
C ALA A 19 -23.46 -20.34 -9.25
N MET A 20 -22.51 -20.29 -8.32
CA MET A 20 -22.42 -19.18 -7.36
C MET A 20 -21.97 -17.90 -8.07
N THR A 21 -22.90 -16.95 -8.22
CA THR A 21 -22.60 -15.57 -8.61
C THR A 21 -22.23 -14.74 -7.38
N LYS A 22 -21.76 -13.49 -7.57
CA LYS A 22 -21.46 -12.57 -6.46
C LYS A 22 -22.66 -12.38 -5.52
N ASP A 23 -23.87 -12.43 -6.05
CA ASP A 23 -25.13 -12.21 -5.32
C ASP A 23 -25.63 -13.45 -4.57
N ASN A 24 -25.23 -14.65 -5.02
CA ASN A 24 -25.64 -15.93 -4.42
C ASN A 24 -24.53 -16.59 -3.58
N LYS A 25 -23.44 -15.87 -3.29
CA LYS A 25 -22.38 -16.37 -2.42
C LYS A 25 -22.86 -16.33 -0.97
N PRO A 26 -22.81 -17.44 -0.21
CA PRO A 26 -23.13 -17.41 1.21
C PRO A 26 -22.21 -16.40 1.91
N LYS A 27 -22.83 -15.42 2.59
CA LYS A 27 -22.11 -14.40 3.34
C LYS A 27 -21.27 -15.10 4.40
N ALA A 28 -19.99 -14.73 4.49
CA ALA A 28 -19.13 -15.27 5.54
C ALA A 28 -19.81 -15.05 6.90
N PRO A 29 -19.74 -16.04 7.82
CA PRO A 29 -20.31 -15.88 9.14
C PRO A 29 -19.73 -14.61 9.76
N ALA A 30 -20.61 -13.77 10.31
CA ALA A 30 -20.20 -12.58 11.04
C ALA A 30 -19.18 -13.00 12.11
N GLY A 31 -18.12 -12.20 12.29
CA GLY A 31 -17.06 -12.48 13.26
C GLY A 31 -17.60 -12.73 14.67
N LYS A 32 -16.72 -13.22 15.56
CA LYS A 32 -17.07 -13.50 16.96
C LYS A 32 -17.77 -12.28 17.59
N PRO A 33 -18.87 -12.46 18.33
CA PRO A 33 -19.56 -11.35 18.99
C PRO A 33 -18.60 -10.68 19.98
N ILE A 34 -18.54 -9.35 19.94
CA ILE A 34 -17.75 -8.53 20.86
C ILE A 34 -18.53 -8.40 22.17
N ASP A 35 -17.88 -8.60 23.31
CA ASP A 35 -18.49 -8.45 24.64
C ASP A 35 -18.72 -6.97 24.96
N LEU A 36 -19.96 -6.62 25.32
CA LEU A 36 -20.39 -5.24 25.61
C LEU A 36 -19.70 -4.65 26.85
N ASN A 37 -19.26 -5.49 27.79
CA ASN A 37 -18.57 -5.03 29.00
C ASN A 37 -17.14 -4.51 28.72
N LEU A 38 -16.61 -4.81 27.53
CA LEU A 38 -15.30 -4.34 27.08
C LEU A 38 -15.38 -3.03 26.28
N LEU A 39 -16.58 -2.50 26.04
CA LEU A 39 -16.81 -1.28 25.25
C LEU A 39 -17.16 -0.12 26.19
N SER A 40 -16.32 0.92 26.18
CA SER A 40 -16.59 2.19 26.86
C SER A 40 -16.77 3.31 25.83
N ILE A 41 -17.74 4.20 26.07
CA ILE A 41 -17.90 5.44 25.31
C ILE A 41 -16.83 6.42 25.80
N CYS A 42 -16.08 7.02 24.88
CA CYS A 42 -15.04 7.99 25.18
C CYS A 42 -15.19 9.21 24.27
N ASP A 43 -14.95 10.40 24.82
CA ASP A 43 -15.09 11.70 24.14
C ASP A 43 -13.73 12.22 23.64
N ASP A 44 -12.86 11.33 23.17
CA ASP A 44 -11.55 11.70 22.62
C ASP A 44 -11.71 12.52 21.32
N GLU A 45 -10.94 13.60 21.20
CA GLU A 45 -10.90 14.39 19.97
C GLU A 45 -10.44 13.51 18.80
N MET A 46 -11.21 13.53 17.70
CA MET A 46 -10.90 12.73 16.52
C MET A 46 -9.56 13.21 15.93
N PRO A 47 -8.53 12.34 15.83
CA PRO A 47 -7.25 12.75 15.29
C PRO A 47 -7.43 13.24 13.85
N ALA A 48 -6.89 14.42 13.56
CA ALA A 48 -7.03 15.07 12.26
C ALA A 48 -6.48 14.24 11.09
N GLU A 49 -5.55 13.32 11.37
CA GLU A 49 -4.99 12.43 10.35
C GLU A 49 -5.07 10.96 10.76
N ARG A 50 -5.44 10.12 9.78
CA ARG A 50 -5.35 8.67 9.91
C ARG A 50 -3.88 8.26 10.09
N ALA A 51 -3.59 7.48 11.12
CA ALA A 51 -2.29 6.86 11.32
C ALA A 51 -1.88 6.08 10.06
N LYS A 52 -0.78 6.50 9.42
CA LYS A 52 -0.20 5.81 8.26
C LYS A 52 0.87 4.84 8.78
N PRO A 53 0.66 3.51 8.72
CA PRO A 53 1.64 2.55 9.20
C PRO A 53 2.98 2.70 8.45
N ALA A 54 4.09 2.39 9.14
CA ALA A 54 5.42 2.51 8.57
C ALA A 54 5.56 1.59 7.33
N SER A 55 6.04 2.16 6.21
CA SER A 55 6.29 1.38 5.00
C SER A 55 7.40 0.35 5.24
N LYS A 56 7.31 -0.81 4.59
CA LYS A 56 8.35 -1.87 4.60
C LYS A 56 9.77 -1.36 4.29
N TYR A 57 9.88 -0.29 3.50
CA TYR A 57 11.15 0.29 3.05
C TYR A 57 11.68 1.40 3.98
N GLY A 58 10.98 1.73 5.06
CA GLY A 58 11.36 2.80 6.00
C GLY A 58 12.82 2.75 6.45
N PRO A 59 13.35 1.60 6.93
CA PRO A 59 14.74 1.49 7.36
C PRO A 59 15.77 1.70 6.24
N LEU A 60 15.39 1.38 4.99
CA LEU A 60 16.26 1.59 3.83
C LEU A 60 16.31 3.08 3.47
N PHE A 61 15.15 3.75 3.48
CA PHE A 61 15.05 5.17 3.15
C PHE A 61 15.74 6.06 4.18
N SER A 62 15.68 5.71 5.47
CA SER A 62 16.39 6.47 6.52
C SER A 62 17.92 6.42 6.41
N LYS A 63 18.48 5.41 5.74
CA LYS A 63 19.93 5.31 5.48
C LYS A 63 20.37 6.07 4.24
N MET A 64 19.43 6.43 3.38
CA MET A 64 19.71 7.02 2.08
C MET A 64 19.97 8.53 2.22
N LYS A 65 21.03 9.03 1.57
CA LYS A 65 21.32 10.46 1.49
C LYS A 65 20.77 11.06 0.20
N ILE A 66 20.53 12.36 0.23
CA ILE A 66 20.18 13.14 -0.96
C ILE A 66 21.31 13.03 -1.99
N GLY A 67 20.97 12.77 -3.24
CA GLY A 67 21.87 12.53 -4.37
C GLY A 67 22.12 11.05 -4.67
N GLN A 68 21.71 10.12 -3.80
CA GLN A 68 21.92 8.69 -4.02
C GLN A 68 20.82 8.05 -4.87
N ALA A 69 21.11 6.83 -5.34
CA ALA A 69 20.19 6.00 -6.10
C ALA A 69 20.00 4.63 -5.44
N ILE A 70 18.77 4.12 -5.41
CA ILE A 70 18.48 2.74 -5.05
C ILE A 70 18.45 1.93 -6.33
N LYS A 71 19.31 0.91 -6.42
CA LYS A 71 19.26 -0.11 -7.47
C LYS A 71 18.15 -1.10 -7.15
N CYS A 72 17.26 -1.34 -8.11
CA CYS A 72 16.14 -2.27 -7.96
C CYS A 72 16.06 -3.18 -9.19
N PRO A 73 15.57 -4.43 -9.05
CA PRO A 73 15.37 -5.32 -10.19
C PRO A 73 14.43 -4.67 -11.22
N ALA A 74 14.72 -4.88 -12.50
CA ALA A 74 13.93 -4.32 -13.60
C ALA A 74 12.45 -4.72 -13.51
N GLY A 75 11.57 -3.83 -13.96
CA GLY A 75 10.11 -4.01 -13.98
C GLY A 75 9.34 -3.05 -13.08
N SER A 76 8.17 -3.48 -12.61
CA SER A 76 7.22 -2.64 -11.85
C SER A 76 7.71 -2.21 -10.45
N THR A 77 8.83 -2.76 -9.99
CA THR A 77 9.40 -2.49 -8.66
C THR A 77 9.87 -1.05 -8.51
N ALA A 78 10.47 -0.46 -9.56
CA ALA A 78 10.98 0.91 -9.53
C ALA A 78 9.88 1.94 -9.25
N ALA A 79 8.72 1.79 -9.91
CA ALA A 79 7.57 2.68 -9.73
C ALA A 79 6.97 2.59 -8.33
N LYS A 80 6.81 1.37 -7.81
CA LYS A 80 6.30 1.13 -6.45
C LYS A 80 7.23 1.70 -5.39
N LEU A 81 8.54 1.51 -5.55
CA LEU A 81 9.55 2.03 -4.65
C LEU A 81 9.54 3.56 -4.63
N ALA A 82 9.41 4.19 -5.81
CA ALA A 82 9.34 5.65 -5.91
C ALA A 82 8.09 6.25 -5.27
N ASN A 83 6.93 5.60 -5.40
CA ASN A 83 5.72 6.04 -4.68
C ASN A 83 5.92 5.93 -3.17
N SER A 84 6.48 4.82 -2.69
CA SER A 84 6.78 4.67 -1.26
C SER A 84 7.79 5.70 -0.77
N LEU A 85 8.77 6.07 -1.60
CA LEU A 85 9.79 7.08 -1.28
C LEU A 85 9.19 8.49 -1.24
N ARG A 86 8.24 8.81 -2.11
CA ARG A 86 7.48 10.08 -2.07
C ARG A 86 6.71 10.21 -0.77
N THR A 87 5.92 9.20 -0.41
CA THR A 87 5.16 9.20 0.85
C THR A 87 6.08 9.30 2.08
N HIS A 88 7.28 8.71 2.02
CA HIS A 88 8.27 8.85 3.09
C HIS A 88 8.84 10.27 3.17
N ALA A 89 9.14 10.88 2.03
CA ALA A 89 9.60 12.27 1.97
C ALA A 89 8.54 13.24 2.49
N ASP A 90 7.27 13.08 2.07
CA ASP A 90 6.15 13.90 2.52
C ASP A 90 5.95 13.80 4.03
N ARG A 91 6.02 12.58 4.59
CA ARG A 91 5.87 12.34 6.03
C ARG A 91 7.00 12.97 6.86
N ASN A 92 8.21 13.03 6.31
CA ASN A 92 9.37 13.56 7.02
C ASN A 92 9.67 15.03 6.65
N GLY A 93 8.85 15.67 5.79
CA GLY A 93 9.06 17.05 5.33
C GLY A 93 10.33 17.25 4.49
N ILE A 94 10.80 16.22 3.78
CA ILE A 94 12.04 16.29 3.00
C ILE A 94 11.73 16.85 1.60
N GLU A 95 12.20 18.07 1.32
CA GLU A 95 12.09 18.66 -0.02
C GLU A 95 13.02 17.96 -1.02
N CYS A 96 12.49 16.94 -1.71
CA CYS A 96 13.25 16.17 -2.69
C CYS A 96 12.49 15.98 -4.00
N VAL A 97 13.26 15.72 -5.06
CA VAL A 97 12.76 15.31 -6.38
C VAL A 97 13.14 13.86 -6.59
N ILE A 98 12.13 13.01 -6.74
CA ILE A 98 12.33 11.58 -6.97
C ILE A 98 12.26 11.31 -8.46
N LYS A 99 13.37 10.82 -9.03
CA LYS A 99 13.43 10.35 -10.42
C LYS A 99 13.50 8.84 -10.46
N THR A 100 12.84 8.26 -11.45
CA THR A 100 12.83 6.82 -11.68
C THR A 100 13.23 6.50 -13.09
N MET A 101 13.96 5.41 -13.25
CA MET A 101 14.22 4.79 -14.53
C MET A 101 14.00 3.29 -14.37
N SER A 102 13.10 2.73 -15.18
CA SER A 102 12.70 1.32 -15.11
C SER A 102 13.80 0.37 -15.58
N ASP A 103 14.61 0.83 -16.54
CA ASP A 103 15.76 0.12 -17.05
C ASP A 103 16.91 1.11 -17.34
N TYR A 104 18.05 0.87 -16.71
CA TYR A 104 19.27 1.66 -16.90
C TYR A 104 20.23 1.02 -17.92
N GLY A 105 19.84 -0.09 -18.56
CA GLY A 105 20.68 -0.87 -19.49
C GLY A 105 21.43 -2.03 -18.81
N ASP A 106 21.50 -2.03 -17.48
CA ASP A 106 22.13 -3.09 -16.68
C ASP A 106 21.16 -4.24 -16.33
N GLY A 107 19.91 -4.21 -16.81
CA GLY A 107 18.84 -5.11 -16.35
C GLY A 107 18.28 -4.76 -14.96
N PHE A 108 18.59 -3.56 -14.46
CA PHE A 108 18.10 -3.02 -13.19
C PHE A 108 17.52 -1.62 -13.37
N GLY A 109 16.44 -1.34 -12.65
CA GLY A 109 15.90 0.00 -12.50
C GLY A 109 16.65 0.79 -11.43
N ARG A 110 16.57 2.11 -11.49
CA ARG A 110 17.16 3.01 -10.50
C ARG A 110 16.14 4.05 -10.04
N VAL A 111 16.13 4.31 -8.73
CA VAL A 111 15.32 5.36 -8.11
C VAL A 111 16.26 6.34 -7.42
N TRP A 112 16.32 7.57 -7.90
CA TRP A 112 17.15 8.62 -7.33
C TRP A 112 16.34 9.50 -6.40
N LEU A 113 16.95 9.85 -5.27
CA LEU A 113 16.47 10.90 -4.39
C LEU A 113 17.34 12.13 -4.61
N LEU A 114 16.83 13.15 -5.28
CA LEU A 114 17.58 14.36 -5.61
C LEU A 114 17.09 15.52 -4.74
N ALA A 115 17.96 16.50 -4.46
CA ALA A 115 17.50 17.75 -3.87
C ALA A 115 16.53 18.43 -4.85
N LYS A 116 15.50 19.10 -4.33
CA LYS A 116 14.63 19.95 -5.13
C LYS A 116 15.47 21.14 -5.63
N ALA A 117 16.05 21.01 -6.83
CA ALA A 117 16.72 22.12 -7.47
C ALA A 117 15.69 23.24 -7.66
N ALA A 118 16.08 24.48 -7.33
CA ALA A 118 15.26 25.66 -7.59
C ALA A 118 14.77 25.61 -9.05
N PRO A 119 13.48 25.89 -9.31
CA PRO A 119 12.93 25.80 -10.65
C PRO A 119 13.75 26.70 -11.57
N LYS A 120 14.43 26.10 -12.56
CA LYS A 120 15.03 26.88 -13.65
C LYS A 120 13.86 27.51 -14.40
N LEU A 121 13.60 28.79 -14.15
CA LEU A 121 12.65 29.60 -14.91
C LEU A 121 12.93 29.35 -16.39
N LYS A 122 11.99 28.69 -17.08
CA LYS A 122 12.06 28.59 -18.53
C LYS A 122 11.94 30.01 -19.04
N ARG A 123 12.95 30.50 -19.76
CA ARG A 123 12.81 31.72 -20.55
C ARG A 123 11.67 31.47 -21.53
N ALA A 124 10.61 32.27 -21.42
CA ALA A 124 9.57 32.34 -22.44
C ALA A 124 10.24 32.73 -23.75
N ALA A 125 9.99 31.94 -24.79
CA ALA A 125 10.38 32.24 -26.17
C ALA A 125 9.29 33.14 -26.80
#